data_AF-A0A7C7YPN5-F1
#
_entry.id   AF-A0A7C7YPN5-F1
#
_cell.length_a   1.000
_cell.length_b   1.000
_cell.length_c   1.000
_cell.angle_alpha   90.00
_cell.angle_beta   90.00
_cell.angle_gamma   90.00
#
_symmetry.space_group_name_H-M   'P 1'
#
loop_
_entity.id
_entity.type
_entity.pdbx_description
1 polymer ?
#
loop_
_entity_poly.entity_id
_entity_poly.type
_entity_poly.pdbx_seq_one_letter_code
_entity_poly.pdbx_strand_id
1 'polypeptide(L)'
;MRHLLVTSFLMVLVLMTTGVFAQDYVLTVSNGSIPNNGSGDLTVNLDNNGGELQGWSYGACNDTAFLTCTGVVNGSTVATVNDGGTPDFNQMAVFDEGFTAGVVICFIGCATLTNGTGYELNIATYDCTAEGSTSVSFCDTLGSPAVATVVVVDGASIVPVQNSGDVECIGVPDPEYTYAAGNASAGYNPADGNASTSVDITIAETDNSGLGAPFPNDTQGFSMGLGNSSEVVATAVNLTLPFEADFGETSIYPEGWTAGVVYSFTGGAVLAFPSATTVISVDYETGGSMAGNEDGAIASLTWDDGLGSPAVANVVVVGGGSLTAAQSNGSIALNPVVTSDWIRGDANSDSVVNIGDVIWMISELFTGGAASSCSISSDANDDGSHDLGDPSYVIQYRFIGGPMPVAPFPGCGQVDGQTPEDCEGSSCSG
;
A
#
# COMPACT_ATOMS: atom_id res chain seq x y z
N MET A 1 -62.43 58.46 7.68
CA MET A 1 -61.19 57.77 7.23
C MET A 1 -60.30 57.58 8.45
N ARG A 2 -59.70 56.40 8.56
CA ARG A 2 -58.96 55.82 9.70
C ARG A 2 -57.92 56.76 10.34
N HIS A 3 -57.72 56.64 11.66
CA HIS A 3 -56.43 56.45 12.36
C HIS A 3 -56.73 56.12 13.84
N LEU A 4 -56.74 54.84 14.22
CA LEU A 4 -55.68 54.09 14.94
C LEU A 4 -55.35 54.68 16.33
N LEU A 5 -56.00 54.13 17.36
CA LEU A 5 -55.56 54.18 18.76
C LEU A 5 -54.79 52.89 19.05
N VAL A 6 -53.49 53.02 19.29
CA VAL A 6 -52.60 51.93 19.71
C VAL A 6 -52.72 51.78 21.22
N THR A 7 -53.44 50.75 21.68
CA THR A 7 -53.39 50.30 23.08
C THR A 7 -52.23 49.32 23.23
N SER A 8 -51.17 49.79 23.88
CA SER A 8 -49.97 49.00 24.19
C SER A 8 -50.32 47.91 25.22
N PHE A 9 -50.23 46.64 24.80
CA PHE A 9 -50.41 45.48 25.67
C PHE A 9 -49.03 45.10 26.23
N LEU A 10 -48.80 45.40 27.52
CA LEU A 10 -47.57 45.04 28.22
C LEU A 10 -47.62 43.54 28.55
N MET A 11 -46.99 42.72 27.71
CA MET A 11 -46.80 41.28 27.93
C MET A 11 -45.65 41.09 28.92
N VAL A 12 -45.98 40.78 30.18
CA VAL A 12 -45.00 40.41 31.20
C VAL A 12 -44.49 39.00 30.89
N LEU A 13 -43.29 38.92 30.33
CA LEU A 13 -42.56 37.66 30.15
C LEU A 13 -42.06 37.21 31.53
N VAL A 14 -42.76 36.25 32.14
CA VAL A 14 -42.27 35.55 33.32
C VAL A 14 -41.17 34.59 32.86
N LEU A 15 -39.90 35.01 32.97
CA LEU A 15 -38.78 34.08 32.92
C LEU A 15 -38.90 33.14 34.12
N MET A 16 -39.38 31.91 33.89
CA MET A 16 -39.12 30.82 34.82
C MET A 16 -37.64 30.47 34.70
N THR A 17 -36.82 31.02 35.60
CA THR A 17 -35.47 30.52 35.82
C THR A 17 -35.60 29.12 36.41
N THR A 18 -35.47 28.08 35.58
CA THR A 18 -35.11 26.76 36.07
C THR A 18 -33.73 26.92 36.72
N GLY A 19 -33.68 26.88 38.05
CA GLY A 19 -32.40 26.76 38.73
C GLY A 19 -31.73 25.49 38.22
N VAL A 20 -30.63 25.64 37.48
CA VAL A 20 -29.70 24.53 37.28
C VAL A 20 -29.09 24.30 38.65
N PHE A 21 -29.53 23.25 39.35
CA PHE A 21 -28.84 22.82 40.56
C PHE A 21 -27.44 22.38 40.14
N ALA A 22 -26.42 22.93 40.79
CA ALA A 22 -25.05 22.43 40.65
C ALA A 22 -25.06 20.94 41.00
N GLN A 23 -24.39 20.12 40.20
CA GLN A 23 -24.31 18.69 40.44
C GLN A 23 -23.15 18.45 41.41
N ASP A 24 -23.48 18.08 42.64
CA ASP A 24 -22.49 17.94 43.73
C ASP A 24 -21.51 16.81 43.46
N TYR A 25 -21.95 15.69 42.85
CA TYR A 25 -21.09 14.57 42.51
C TYR A 25 -21.51 13.98 41.16
N VAL A 26 -20.55 13.83 40.24
CA VAL A 26 -20.79 13.33 38.89
C VAL A 26 -19.79 12.24 38.54
N LEU A 27 -20.28 11.02 38.32
CA LEU A 27 -19.51 9.94 37.73
C LEU A 27 -19.71 9.93 36.22
N THR A 28 -18.62 9.82 35.49
CA THR A 28 -18.63 9.80 34.02
C THR A 28 -17.75 8.66 33.52
N VAL A 29 -18.28 7.82 32.63
CA VAL A 29 -17.46 6.91 31.82
C VAL A 29 -17.06 7.66 30.55
N SER A 30 -15.80 7.56 30.12
CA SER A 30 -15.33 8.18 28.87
C SER A 30 -15.99 7.53 27.65
N ASN A 31 -16.14 8.30 26.58
CA ASN A 31 -16.48 7.75 25.27
C ASN A 31 -15.24 7.11 24.62
N GLY A 32 -15.42 6.16 23.71
CA GLY A 32 -14.31 5.52 23.00
C GLY A 32 -14.71 4.86 21.68
N SER A 33 -13.70 4.51 20.89
CA SER A 33 -13.84 3.66 19.72
C SER A 33 -12.85 2.52 19.82
N ILE A 34 -13.31 1.28 19.66
CA ILE A 34 -12.50 0.08 19.82
C ILE A 34 -12.62 -0.75 18.52
N PRO A 35 -11.51 -1.20 17.93
CA PRO A 35 -11.56 -2.06 16.74
C PRO A 35 -12.31 -3.37 17.04
N ASN A 36 -13.15 -3.83 16.11
CA ASN A 36 -13.79 -5.14 16.21
C ASN A 36 -12.73 -6.25 16.29
N ASN A 37 -12.91 -7.19 17.21
CA ASN A 37 -11.90 -8.18 17.63
C ASN A 37 -10.59 -7.59 18.22
N GLY A 38 -10.61 -6.30 18.59
CA GLY A 38 -9.53 -5.61 19.29
C GLY A 38 -9.92 -5.23 20.72
N SER A 39 -8.98 -4.60 21.42
CA SER A 39 -9.14 -4.12 22.80
C SER A 39 -8.94 -2.61 22.90
N GLY A 40 -9.62 -1.97 23.84
CA GLY A 40 -9.40 -0.57 24.17
C GLY A 40 -9.83 -0.22 25.59
N ASP A 41 -9.35 0.92 26.08
CA ASP A 41 -9.56 1.35 27.45
C ASP A 41 -10.61 2.47 27.54
N LEU A 42 -11.46 2.40 28.56
CA LEU A 42 -12.34 3.49 28.99
C LEU A 42 -12.02 3.88 30.43
N THR A 43 -12.10 5.17 30.72
CA THR A 43 -11.84 5.71 32.05
C THR A 43 -13.13 6.04 32.78
N VAL A 44 -13.14 5.81 34.08
CA VAL A 44 -14.18 6.32 34.99
C VAL A 44 -13.62 7.53 35.73
N ASN A 45 -14.27 8.67 35.56
CA ASN A 45 -13.90 9.94 36.19
C ASN A 45 -14.98 10.42 37.15
N LEU A 46 -14.56 11.11 38.20
CA LEU A 46 -15.42 11.72 39.20
C LEU A 46 -15.17 13.22 39.29
N ASP A 47 -16.24 13.99 39.20
CA ASP A 47 -16.26 15.40 39.61
C ASP A 47 -16.90 15.51 40.99
N ASN A 48 -16.15 16.03 41.96
CA ASN A 48 -16.60 16.34 43.30
C ASN A 48 -16.77 17.86 43.49
N ASN A 49 -18.00 18.34 43.35
CA ASN A 49 -18.39 19.73 43.62
C ASN A 49 -19.10 19.91 44.97
N GLY A 50 -19.25 18.84 45.75
CA GLY A 50 -19.99 18.79 47.00
C GLY A 50 -19.13 18.85 48.26
N GLY A 51 -19.32 17.93 49.19
CA GLY A 51 -18.50 17.74 50.39
C GLY A 51 -17.31 16.82 50.13
N GLU A 52 -16.45 16.69 51.13
CA GLU A 52 -15.31 15.78 51.05
C GLU A 52 -15.77 14.30 51.09
N LEU A 53 -15.29 13.50 50.15
CA LEU A 53 -15.68 12.10 50.05
C LEU A 53 -14.80 11.22 50.95
N GLN A 54 -15.41 10.21 51.57
CA GLN A 54 -14.73 9.20 52.41
C GLN A 54 -14.53 7.88 51.66
N GLY A 55 -15.16 7.74 50.49
CA GLY A 55 -15.12 6.53 49.67
C GLY A 55 -16.22 6.56 48.61
N TRP A 56 -16.23 5.51 47.79
CA TRP A 56 -17.23 5.30 46.75
C TRP A 56 -17.34 3.82 46.40
N SER A 57 -18.47 3.45 45.81
CA SER A 57 -18.65 2.16 45.16
C SER A 57 -19.53 2.31 43.93
N TYR A 58 -19.29 1.48 42.92
CA TYR A 58 -20.13 1.45 41.72
C TYR A 58 -19.90 0.16 40.92
N GLY A 59 -20.92 -0.22 40.14
CA GLY A 59 -20.77 -1.12 39.00
C GLY A 59 -20.80 -0.32 37.69
N ALA A 60 -20.04 -0.75 36.69
CA ALA A 60 -20.11 -0.26 35.33
C ALA A 60 -20.41 -1.44 34.40
N CYS A 61 -21.60 -1.43 33.79
CA CYS A 61 -22.12 -2.50 32.94
C CYS A 61 -21.90 -2.19 31.46
N ASN A 62 -21.64 -3.22 30.67
CA ASN A 62 -21.62 -3.20 29.21
C ASN A 62 -22.60 -4.20 28.60
N ASP A 63 -22.96 -4.00 27.33
CA ASP A 63 -23.69 -5.00 26.56
C ASP A 63 -22.73 -6.07 26.03
N THR A 64 -22.92 -7.32 26.47
CA THR A 64 -22.10 -8.46 26.06
C THR A 64 -22.31 -8.89 24.62
N ALA A 65 -23.30 -8.34 23.91
CA ALA A 65 -23.41 -8.49 22.47
C ALA A 65 -22.32 -7.73 21.70
N PHE A 66 -21.67 -6.74 22.32
CA PHE A 66 -20.66 -5.88 21.68
C PHE A 66 -19.35 -5.88 22.44
N LEU A 67 -19.37 -5.71 23.77
CA LEU A 67 -18.18 -5.55 24.60
C LEU A 67 -18.04 -6.70 25.60
N THR A 68 -16.81 -7.03 25.96
CA THR A 68 -16.50 -7.85 27.13
C THR A 68 -15.48 -7.11 27.97
N CYS A 69 -15.74 -6.87 29.26
CA CYS A 69 -14.74 -6.29 30.14
C CYS A 69 -13.69 -7.34 30.49
N THR A 70 -12.44 -7.09 30.11
CA THR A 70 -11.33 -8.05 30.29
C THR A 70 -10.37 -7.66 31.40
N GLY A 71 -10.41 -6.40 31.84
CA GLY A 71 -9.54 -5.92 32.90
C GLY A 71 -10.02 -4.60 33.49
N VAL A 72 -9.65 -4.35 34.75
CA VAL A 72 -9.77 -3.04 35.37
C VAL A 72 -8.58 -2.79 36.29
N VAL A 73 -8.05 -1.57 36.24
CA VAL A 73 -6.98 -1.08 37.12
C VAL A 73 -7.38 0.22 37.80
N ASN A 74 -6.64 0.58 38.84
CA ASN A 74 -6.81 1.86 39.52
C ASN A 74 -6.35 3.00 38.62
N GLY A 75 -7.16 4.06 38.58
CA GLY A 75 -6.77 5.36 38.05
C GLY A 75 -5.80 6.09 38.98
N SER A 76 -5.21 7.14 38.45
CA SER A 76 -4.19 7.96 39.12
C SER A 76 -4.66 8.57 40.45
N THR A 77 -5.95 8.88 40.60
CA THR A 77 -6.49 9.43 41.85
C THR A 77 -6.46 8.38 42.95
N VAL A 78 -6.92 7.16 42.66
CA VAL A 78 -7.05 6.09 43.66
C VAL A 78 -5.70 5.66 44.20
N ALA A 79 -4.64 5.76 43.38
CA ALA A 79 -3.29 5.43 43.81
C ALA A 79 -2.74 6.34 44.94
N THR A 80 -3.33 7.53 45.14
CA THR A 80 -2.79 8.56 46.04
C THR A 80 -3.82 9.19 46.99
N VAL A 81 -5.07 8.72 46.96
CA VAL A 81 -6.21 9.37 47.64
C VAL A 81 -6.13 9.41 49.17
N ASN A 82 -5.25 8.61 49.79
CA ASN A 82 -5.06 8.57 51.24
C ASN A 82 -3.78 9.35 51.63
N ASP A 83 -3.82 10.69 51.51
CA ASP A 83 -2.68 11.59 51.79
C ASP A 83 -1.39 11.25 51.02
N GLY A 84 -1.53 10.84 49.76
CA GLY A 84 -0.42 10.40 48.91
C GLY A 84 -0.16 8.89 48.94
N GLY A 85 -0.90 8.13 49.76
CA GLY A 85 -0.90 6.68 49.80
C GLY A 85 -2.15 6.06 49.15
N THR A 86 -2.17 4.73 49.12
CA THR A 86 -3.34 3.94 48.68
C THR A 86 -4.46 3.95 49.73
N PRO A 87 -5.72 3.81 49.33
CA PRO A 87 -6.86 3.72 50.25
C PRO A 87 -6.76 2.51 51.19
N ASP A 88 -7.35 2.63 52.37
CA ASP A 88 -7.41 1.55 53.38
C ASP A 88 -8.19 0.32 52.87
N PHE A 89 -9.15 0.53 51.96
CA PHE A 89 -9.85 -0.55 51.26
C PHE A 89 -9.97 -0.20 49.78
N ASN A 90 -9.62 -1.16 48.93
CA ASN A 90 -9.82 -1.08 47.50
C ASN A 90 -10.07 -2.48 46.95
N GLN A 91 -11.24 -2.67 46.37
CA GLN A 91 -11.63 -3.92 45.74
C GLN A 91 -12.21 -3.64 44.36
N MET A 92 -11.72 -4.40 43.38
CA MET A 92 -12.26 -4.44 42.03
C MET A 92 -12.58 -5.89 41.67
N ALA A 93 -13.60 -6.09 40.84
CA ALA A 93 -13.93 -7.39 40.27
C ALA A 93 -14.40 -7.21 38.82
N VAL A 94 -13.94 -8.09 37.94
CA VAL A 94 -14.24 -8.10 36.50
C VAL A 94 -15.23 -9.22 36.20
N PHE A 95 -16.17 -8.93 35.31
CA PHE A 95 -17.22 -9.80 34.79
C PHE A 95 -17.30 -9.58 33.27
N ASP A 96 -17.86 -10.53 32.52
CA ASP A 96 -18.01 -10.34 31.07
C ASP A 96 -18.91 -9.11 30.76
N GLU A 97 -19.96 -8.94 31.55
CA GLU A 97 -20.89 -7.81 31.49
C GLU A 97 -20.41 -6.52 32.18
N GLY A 98 -19.17 -6.44 32.68
CA GLY A 98 -18.60 -5.21 33.20
C GLY A 98 -17.66 -5.37 34.39
N PHE A 99 -17.60 -4.36 35.25
CA PHE A 99 -16.80 -4.45 36.47
C PHE A 99 -17.45 -3.73 37.65
N THR A 100 -16.98 -4.06 38.85
CA THR A 100 -17.31 -3.34 40.08
C THR A 100 -16.06 -2.76 40.71
N ALA A 101 -16.17 -1.59 41.33
CA ALA A 101 -15.14 -0.97 42.15
C ALA A 101 -15.71 -0.50 43.47
N GLY A 102 -14.95 -0.66 44.55
CA GLY A 102 -15.29 -0.18 45.89
C GLY A 102 -14.05 0.30 46.63
N VAL A 103 -14.11 1.53 47.14
CA VAL A 103 -13.00 2.19 47.83
C VAL A 103 -13.48 2.81 49.15
N VAL A 104 -12.74 2.54 50.23
CA VAL A 104 -12.81 3.32 51.48
C VAL A 104 -11.46 3.97 51.67
N ILE A 105 -11.43 5.30 51.67
CA ILE A 105 -10.18 6.08 51.66
C ILE A 105 -9.42 5.84 52.96
N CYS A 106 -10.07 6.12 54.10
CA CYS A 106 -9.50 5.87 55.41
C CYS A 106 -10.59 5.44 56.41
N PHE A 107 -10.42 4.28 57.07
CA PHE A 107 -11.42 3.73 58.01
C PHE A 107 -11.61 4.59 59.26
N ILE A 108 -10.59 5.36 59.64
CA ILE A 108 -10.61 6.24 60.81
C ILE A 108 -10.81 7.71 60.46
N GLY A 109 -11.11 8.03 59.19
CA GLY A 109 -11.34 9.41 58.73
C GLY A 109 -10.09 10.30 58.72
N CYS A 110 -8.92 9.71 58.50
CA CYS A 110 -7.64 10.41 58.41
C CYS A 110 -7.44 11.16 57.09
N ALA A 111 -8.07 10.70 56.01
CA ALA A 111 -8.02 11.32 54.69
C ALA A 111 -9.39 11.27 54.00
N THR A 112 -9.64 12.26 53.14
CA THR A 112 -10.84 12.41 52.33
C THR A 112 -10.46 12.93 50.95
N LEU A 113 -11.28 12.66 49.93
CA LEU A 113 -11.14 13.27 48.61
C LEU A 113 -11.84 14.63 48.63
N THR A 114 -11.07 15.70 48.52
CA THR A 114 -11.57 17.08 48.52
C THR A 114 -12.30 17.41 47.22
N ASN A 115 -12.85 18.62 47.14
CA ASN A 115 -13.48 19.13 45.94
C ASN A 115 -12.51 19.26 44.77
N GLY A 116 -12.96 18.85 43.59
CA GLY A 116 -12.19 18.89 42.36
C GLY A 116 -12.94 18.24 41.20
N THR A 117 -12.35 18.29 40.02
CA THR A 117 -12.92 17.70 38.80
C THR A 117 -11.89 16.81 38.12
N GLY A 118 -12.36 15.85 37.34
CA GLY A 118 -11.51 14.97 36.54
C GLY A 118 -10.75 13.93 37.36
N TYR A 119 -11.22 13.55 38.55
CA TYR A 119 -10.58 12.50 39.34
C TYR A 119 -10.71 11.15 38.62
N GLU A 120 -9.63 10.67 38.00
CA GLU A 120 -9.59 9.37 37.35
C GLU A 120 -9.58 8.26 38.41
N LEU A 121 -10.70 7.53 38.49
CA LEU A 121 -10.92 6.47 39.47
C LEU A 121 -10.43 5.12 38.96
N ASN A 122 -10.80 4.74 37.74
CA ASN A 122 -10.47 3.45 37.17
C ASN A 122 -10.25 3.55 35.66
N ILE A 123 -9.40 2.66 35.14
CA ILE A 123 -9.21 2.42 33.71
C ILE A 123 -9.62 0.98 33.47
N ALA A 124 -10.63 0.75 32.63
CA ALA A 124 -11.17 -0.56 32.31
C ALA A 124 -10.91 -0.89 30.84
N THR A 125 -10.38 -2.08 30.60
CA THR A 125 -10.09 -2.62 29.27
C THR A 125 -11.28 -3.45 28.80
N TYR A 126 -11.72 -3.20 27.57
CA TYR A 126 -12.80 -3.90 26.90
C TYR A 126 -12.35 -4.47 25.57
N ASP A 127 -12.82 -5.68 25.25
CA ASP A 127 -12.69 -6.28 23.93
C ASP A 127 -14.00 -6.07 23.14
N CYS A 128 -13.91 -5.64 21.88
CA CYS A 128 -15.07 -5.62 20.98
C CYS A 128 -15.23 -6.96 20.28
N THR A 129 -16.45 -7.49 20.31
CA THR A 129 -16.81 -8.81 19.75
C THR A 129 -17.77 -8.71 18.56
N ALA A 130 -18.36 -7.55 18.35
CA ALA A 130 -19.23 -7.26 17.19
C ALA A 130 -19.17 -5.78 16.84
N GLU A 131 -19.31 -5.46 15.54
CA GLU A 131 -19.36 -4.09 15.04
C GLU A 131 -20.67 -3.38 15.43
N GLY A 132 -20.56 -2.10 15.74
CA GLY A 132 -21.69 -1.20 16.00
C GLY A 132 -21.50 -0.33 17.25
N SER A 133 -22.53 0.47 17.53
CA SER A 133 -22.55 1.37 18.68
C SER A 133 -23.14 0.69 19.91
N THR A 134 -22.53 0.91 21.07
CA THR A 134 -23.03 0.49 22.38
C THR A 134 -22.66 1.53 23.44
N SER A 135 -22.94 1.26 24.71
CA SER A 135 -22.59 2.14 25.83
C SER A 135 -22.13 1.36 27.05
N VAL A 136 -21.28 1.99 27.85
CA VAL A 136 -20.98 1.56 29.21
C VAL A 136 -21.68 2.48 30.20
N SER A 137 -22.54 1.90 31.03
CA SER A 137 -23.41 2.63 31.97
C SER A 137 -23.21 2.15 33.38
N PHE A 138 -23.28 3.06 34.35
CA PHE A 138 -23.29 2.69 35.76
C PHE A 138 -24.53 1.85 36.08
N CYS A 139 -24.36 0.86 36.96
CA CYS A 139 -25.41 -0.11 37.29
C CYS A 139 -25.24 -0.66 38.70
N ASP A 140 -26.36 -1.08 39.29
CA ASP A 140 -26.42 -1.65 40.65
C ASP A 140 -26.72 -3.15 40.61
N THR A 141 -26.34 -3.84 39.54
CA THR A 141 -26.66 -5.25 39.26
C THR A 141 -25.44 -6.17 39.31
N LEU A 142 -24.23 -5.63 39.24
CA LEU A 142 -22.99 -6.42 39.23
C LEU A 142 -22.50 -6.75 40.64
N GLY A 143 -21.88 -7.91 40.80
CA GLY A 143 -21.36 -8.40 42.07
C GLY A 143 -22.37 -9.25 42.86
N SER A 144 -21.86 -9.96 43.87
CA SER A 144 -22.68 -10.76 44.79
C SER A 144 -22.20 -10.55 46.23
N PRO A 145 -22.88 -9.71 47.04
CA PRO A 145 -24.09 -8.95 46.71
C PRO A 145 -23.82 -7.85 45.67
N ALA A 146 -24.90 -7.40 44.99
CA ALA A 146 -24.78 -6.37 43.98
C ALA A 146 -24.24 -5.05 44.57
N VAL A 147 -23.31 -4.42 43.86
CA VAL A 147 -22.61 -3.21 44.29
C VAL A 147 -23.42 -1.99 43.87
N ALA A 148 -23.88 -1.20 44.84
CA ALA A 148 -24.62 0.03 44.57
C ALA A 148 -23.69 1.19 44.19
N THR A 149 -24.16 2.04 43.30
CA THR A 149 -23.48 3.25 42.82
C THR A 149 -23.69 4.40 43.79
N VAL A 150 -22.72 4.61 44.68
CA VAL A 150 -22.77 5.64 45.73
C VAL A 150 -21.39 6.25 45.99
N VAL A 151 -21.39 7.51 46.41
CA VAL A 151 -20.26 8.17 47.08
C VAL A 151 -20.61 8.36 48.56
N VAL A 152 -19.60 8.37 49.44
CA VAL A 152 -19.81 8.47 50.90
C VAL A 152 -19.36 9.83 51.41
N VAL A 153 -20.26 10.55 52.09
CA VAL A 153 -20.02 11.90 52.64
C VAL A 153 -20.62 11.97 54.03
N ASP A 154 -19.82 12.38 55.03
CA ASP A 154 -20.22 12.40 56.44
C ASP A 154 -20.87 11.09 56.93
N GLY A 155 -20.40 9.96 56.39
CA GLY A 155 -20.92 8.62 56.68
C GLY A 155 -22.25 8.26 56.00
N ALA A 156 -22.82 9.16 55.19
CA ALA A 156 -24.02 8.92 54.40
C ALA A 156 -23.68 8.52 52.96
N SER A 157 -24.44 7.57 52.41
CA SER A 157 -24.35 7.18 50.99
C SER A 157 -25.21 8.11 50.14
N ILE A 158 -24.60 8.74 49.14
CA ILE A 158 -25.23 9.64 48.18
C ILE A 158 -25.10 9.03 46.79
N VAL A 159 -26.20 8.96 46.04
CA VAL A 159 -26.17 8.51 44.64
C VAL A 159 -25.67 9.68 43.77
N PRO A 160 -24.53 9.56 43.08
CA PRO A 160 -24.04 10.61 42.20
C PRO A 160 -24.86 10.68 40.91
N VAL A 161 -24.73 11.79 40.17
CA VAL A 161 -25.16 11.83 38.77
C VAL A 161 -24.26 10.89 37.96
N GLN A 162 -24.84 10.20 36.98
CA GLN A 162 -24.19 9.14 36.23
C GLN A 162 -24.27 9.47 34.74
N ASN A 163 -23.13 9.69 34.11
CA ASN A 163 -23.00 9.85 32.67
C ASN A 163 -22.39 8.57 32.08
N SER A 164 -23.11 7.97 31.14
CA SER A 164 -22.63 6.80 30.40
C SER A 164 -21.62 7.21 29.35
N GLY A 165 -20.74 6.27 28.99
CA GLY A 165 -19.80 6.43 27.88
C GLY A 165 -20.35 5.75 26.63
N ASP A 166 -20.35 6.47 25.51
CA ASP A 166 -20.67 5.91 24.20
C ASP A 166 -19.43 5.19 23.65
N VAL A 167 -19.61 3.97 23.15
CA VAL A 167 -18.54 3.14 22.60
C VAL A 167 -18.91 2.70 21.19
N GLU A 168 -18.02 2.96 20.24
CA GLU A 168 -18.16 2.48 18.87
C GLU A 168 -17.21 1.30 18.63
N CYS A 169 -17.75 0.11 18.39
CA CYS A 169 -16.98 -1.02 17.87
C CYS A 169 -16.85 -0.88 16.35
N ILE A 170 -15.68 -0.43 15.89
CA ILE A 170 -15.45 -0.12 14.47
C ILE A 170 -14.98 -1.36 13.71
N GLY A 171 -15.55 -1.58 12.52
CA GLY A 171 -15.07 -2.62 11.60
C GLY A 171 -13.67 -2.31 11.12
N VAL A 172 -12.81 -3.32 11.14
CA VAL A 172 -11.45 -3.26 10.60
C VAL A 172 -11.48 -3.90 9.22
N PRO A 173 -11.10 -3.18 8.14
CA PRO A 173 -11.09 -3.77 6.81
C PRO A 173 -10.06 -4.90 6.73
N ASP A 174 -10.40 -5.94 5.99
CA ASP A 174 -9.45 -7.00 5.62
C ASP A 174 -8.27 -6.41 4.83
N PRO A 175 -7.09 -7.06 4.84
CA PRO A 175 -5.96 -6.66 4.00
C PRO A 175 -6.37 -6.67 2.52
N GLU A 176 -6.06 -5.59 1.82
CA GLU A 176 -6.34 -5.45 0.39
C GLU A 176 -5.02 -5.40 -0.38
N TYR A 177 -4.94 -6.18 -1.47
CA TYR A 177 -3.76 -6.24 -2.32
C TYR A 177 -4.08 -5.80 -3.73
N THR A 178 -3.13 -5.15 -4.39
CA THR A 178 -3.17 -4.84 -5.82
C THR A 178 -2.06 -5.61 -6.53
N TYR A 179 -2.43 -6.29 -7.61
CA TYR A 179 -1.52 -6.79 -8.62
C TYR A 179 -1.44 -5.79 -9.76
N ALA A 180 -0.21 -5.42 -10.15
CA ALA A 180 0.00 -4.54 -11.29
C ALA A 180 0.98 -5.16 -12.27
N ALA A 181 0.55 -5.25 -13.52
CA ALA A 181 1.44 -5.50 -14.65
C ALA A 181 2.04 -4.17 -15.11
N GLY A 182 3.36 -4.11 -15.27
CA GLY A 182 4.04 -2.93 -15.76
C GLY A 182 3.68 -2.56 -17.20
N ASN A 183 4.14 -1.38 -17.62
CA ASN A 183 4.14 -0.99 -19.03
C ASN A 183 5.57 -1.04 -19.57
N ALA A 184 5.73 -1.56 -20.79
CA ALA A 184 7.01 -1.62 -21.47
C ALA A 184 6.89 -1.13 -22.91
N SER A 185 8.05 -0.97 -23.57
CA SER A 185 8.14 -0.62 -24.98
C SER A 185 9.25 -1.45 -25.62
N ALA A 186 9.05 -1.86 -26.87
CA ALA A 186 10.06 -2.53 -27.68
C ALA A 186 10.05 -1.94 -29.10
N GLY A 187 11.24 -1.70 -29.65
CA GLY A 187 11.41 -1.31 -31.04
C GLY A 187 11.63 -2.54 -31.92
N TYR A 188 11.06 -2.58 -33.13
CA TYR A 188 11.28 -3.64 -34.11
C TYR A 188 11.54 -3.07 -35.51
N ASN A 189 12.32 -3.78 -36.33
CA ASN A 189 12.49 -3.42 -37.74
C ASN A 189 11.28 -3.93 -38.54
N PRO A 190 10.55 -3.10 -39.30
CA PRO A 190 9.44 -3.57 -40.13
C PRO A 190 9.82 -4.62 -41.19
N ALA A 191 11.11 -4.80 -41.50
CA ALA A 191 11.57 -5.82 -42.42
C ALA A 191 11.52 -7.25 -41.84
N ASP A 192 11.86 -7.43 -40.55
CA ASP A 192 11.89 -8.74 -39.89
C ASP A 192 10.80 -8.90 -38.82
N GLY A 193 10.31 -7.81 -38.25
CA GLY A 193 9.21 -7.75 -37.33
C GLY A 193 9.50 -8.27 -35.92
N ASN A 194 10.76 -8.42 -35.54
CA ASN A 194 11.13 -9.07 -34.28
C ASN A 194 11.43 -8.03 -33.19
N ALA A 195 10.86 -8.23 -32.00
CA ALA A 195 11.15 -7.43 -30.81
C ALA A 195 11.06 -8.29 -29.55
N SER A 196 11.80 -7.90 -28.51
CA SER A 196 11.73 -8.49 -27.18
C SER A 196 11.79 -7.42 -26.09
N THR A 197 11.12 -7.65 -24.97
CA THR A 197 11.17 -6.77 -23.79
C THR A 197 10.77 -7.54 -22.53
N SER A 198 11.02 -6.96 -21.35
CA SER A 198 10.62 -7.55 -20.07
C SER A 198 9.62 -6.64 -19.35
N VAL A 199 8.66 -7.25 -18.67
CA VAL A 199 7.64 -6.56 -17.87
C VAL A 199 7.70 -7.04 -16.44
N ASP A 200 7.87 -6.11 -15.52
CA ASP A 200 7.81 -6.38 -14.09
C ASP A 200 6.36 -6.46 -13.61
N ILE A 201 6.11 -7.44 -12.75
CA ILE A 201 4.84 -7.71 -12.11
C ILE A 201 4.99 -7.46 -10.62
N THR A 202 4.11 -6.62 -10.08
CA THR A 202 4.22 -6.14 -8.71
C THR A 202 3.01 -6.50 -7.86
N ILE A 203 3.26 -6.67 -6.55
CA ILE A 203 2.23 -6.75 -5.51
C ILE A 203 2.41 -5.53 -4.60
N ALA A 204 1.30 -4.91 -4.20
CA ALA A 204 1.25 -3.87 -3.16
C ALA A 204 0.06 -4.11 -2.23
N GLU A 205 0.22 -3.85 -0.94
CA GLU A 205 -0.86 -3.83 0.05
C GLU A 205 -1.37 -2.40 0.26
N THR A 206 -2.67 -2.22 0.39
CA THR A 206 -3.28 -0.94 0.76
C THR A 206 -3.05 -0.65 2.24
N ASP A 207 -2.47 0.51 2.56
CA ASP A 207 -2.29 0.96 3.95
C ASP A 207 -3.62 1.41 4.57
N ASN A 208 -4.27 0.48 5.28
CA ASN A 208 -5.48 0.72 6.06
C ASN A 208 -5.20 0.92 7.56
N SER A 209 -3.95 1.19 7.96
CA SER A 209 -3.58 1.37 9.38
C SER A 209 -4.30 2.54 10.06
N GLY A 210 -4.65 3.57 9.30
CA GLY A 210 -5.48 4.68 9.77
C GLY A 210 -6.91 4.27 10.18
N LEU A 211 -7.35 3.08 9.78
CA LEU A 211 -8.64 2.47 10.14
C LEU A 211 -8.49 1.39 11.23
N GLY A 212 -7.29 1.24 11.81
CA GLY A 212 -7.00 0.22 12.82
C GLY A 212 -6.63 -1.15 12.25
N ALA A 213 -6.46 -1.28 10.93
CA ALA A 213 -6.02 -2.54 10.33
C ALA A 213 -4.52 -2.77 10.55
N PRO A 214 -4.08 -4.03 10.78
CA PRO A 214 -2.67 -4.37 10.73
C PRO A 214 -2.09 -3.99 9.36
N PHE A 215 -0.89 -3.41 9.33
CA PHE A 215 -0.18 -3.10 8.09
C PHE A 215 1.35 -3.00 8.33
N PRO A 216 2.18 -3.52 7.43
CA PRO A 216 1.82 -4.45 6.36
C PRO A 216 1.56 -5.86 6.93
N ASN A 217 0.76 -6.66 6.23
CA ASN A 217 0.47 -8.04 6.60
C ASN A 217 1.49 -9.00 5.98
N ASP A 218 1.89 -10.01 6.75
CA ASP A 218 2.75 -11.09 6.31
C ASP A 218 1.98 -12.06 5.40
N THR A 219 2.44 -12.22 4.15
CA THR A 219 1.87 -13.16 3.18
C THR A 219 2.62 -14.50 3.18
N GLN A 220 1.96 -15.58 2.76
CA GLN A 220 2.53 -16.94 2.70
C GLN A 220 2.63 -17.51 1.27
N GLY A 221 2.14 -16.77 0.28
CA GLY A 221 2.11 -17.20 -1.11
C GLY A 221 1.20 -16.32 -1.95
N PHE A 222 1.19 -16.59 -3.25
CA PHE A 222 0.27 -15.98 -4.20
C PHE A 222 0.08 -16.88 -5.41
N SER A 223 -1.00 -16.65 -6.15
CA SER A 223 -1.19 -17.21 -7.48
C SER A 223 -1.63 -16.13 -8.45
N MET A 224 -1.20 -16.26 -9.70
CA MET A 224 -1.36 -15.26 -10.74
C MET A 224 -1.72 -15.92 -12.08
N GLY A 225 -2.65 -15.30 -12.80
CA GLY A 225 -2.94 -15.56 -14.20
C GLY A 225 -2.98 -14.23 -14.95
N LEU A 226 -2.09 -14.07 -15.94
CA LEU A 226 -2.01 -12.86 -16.76
C LEU A 226 -2.07 -13.25 -18.23
N GLY A 227 -3.08 -12.74 -18.93
CA GLY A 227 -3.23 -12.87 -20.37
C GLY A 227 -2.45 -11.81 -21.14
N ASN A 228 -1.96 -12.18 -22.32
CA ASN A 228 -1.38 -11.26 -23.31
C ASN A 228 -2.17 -11.35 -24.63
N SER A 229 -2.26 -10.22 -25.34
CA SER A 229 -2.83 -10.22 -26.69
C SER A 229 -1.85 -10.84 -27.71
N SER A 230 -2.35 -11.13 -28.92
CA SER A 230 -1.63 -11.92 -29.94
C SER A 230 -0.37 -11.26 -30.50
N GLU A 231 -0.17 -9.96 -30.26
CA GLU A 231 1.00 -9.21 -30.73
C GLU A 231 2.28 -9.63 -30.02
N VAL A 232 2.18 -10.24 -28.83
CA VAL A 232 3.31 -10.74 -28.05
C VAL A 232 3.04 -12.16 -27.55
N VAL A 233 4.10 -12.86 -27.19
CA VAL A 233 4.05 -14.12 -26.44
C VAL A 233 5.06 -14.06 -25.31
N ALA A 234 4.71 -14.60 -24.14
CA ALA A 234 5.66 -14.74 -23.05
C ALA A 234 6.68 -15.84 -23.38
N THR A 235 7.96 -15.60 -23.09
CA THR A 235 9.06 -16.55 -23.34
C THR A 235 9.68 -17.05 -22.05
N ALA A 236 9.65 -16.26 -20.98
CA ALA A 236 10.07 -16.66 -19.65
C ALA A 236 9.28 -15.94 -18.55
N VAL A 237 9.05 -16.62 -17.43
CA VAL A 237 8.40 -16.07 -16.23
C VAL A 237 9.35 -16.31 -15.06
N ASN A 238 10.05 -15.26 -14.63
CA ASN A 238 11.14 -15.34 -13.66
C ASN A 238 10.66 -14.83 -12.29
N LEU A 239 10.59 -15.71 -11.28
CA LEU A 239 10.29 -15.29 -9.91
C LEU A 239 11.46 -14.47 -9.34
N THR A 240 11.17 -13.35 -8.67
CA THR A 240 12.18 -12.41 -8.13
C THR A 240 12.13 -12.30 -6.61
N LEU A 241 11.72 -13.38 -5.94
CA LEU A 241 11.55 -13.40 -4.49
C LEU A 241 12.90 -13.29 -3.76
N PRO A 242 12.93 -12.69 -2.55
CA PRO A 242 14.16 -12.58 -1.75
C PRO A 242 14.60 -13.91 -1.11
N PHE A 243 13.88 -14.99 -1.37
CA PHE A 243 14.13 -16.34 -0.90
C PHE A 243 13.66 -17.36 -1.95
N GLU A 244 14.16 -18.58 -1.85
CA GLU A 244 13.65 -19.71 -2.62
C GLU A 244 12.32 -20.18 -2.02
N ALA A 245 11.26 -20.19 -2.82
CA ALA A 245 9.96 -20.71 -2.40
C ALA A 245 9.96 -22.24 -2.37
N ASP A 246 9.28 -22.85 -1.39
CA ASP A 246 9.09 -24.30 -1.34
C ASP A 246 8.32 -24.82 -2.57
N PHE A 247 7.47 -23.98 -3.16
CA PHE A 247 6.79 -24.24 -4.42
C PHE A 247 6.69 -22.95 -5.23
N GLY A 248 7.18 -22.96 -6.46
CA GLY A 248 7.08 -21.86 -7.42
C GLY A 248 6.98 -22.43 -8.82
N GLU A 249 5.76 -22.68 -9.28
CA GLU A 249 5.50 -23.26 -10.60
C GLU A 249 4.95 -22.20 -11.54
N THR A 250 5.50 -22.15 -12.75
CA THR A 250 5.05 -21.24 -13.82
C THR A 250 4.68 -22.06 -15.06
N SER A 251 3.74 -21.55 -15.84
CA SER A 251 3.34 -22.16 -17.12
C SER A 251 3.06 -21.06 -18.13
N ILE A 252 3.51 -21.28 -19.37
CA ILE A 252 3.36 -20.32 -20.48
C ILE A 252 2.42 -20.93 -21.50
N TYR A 253 1.50 -20.09 -21.98
CA TYR A 253 0.51 -20.37 -23.01
C TYR A 253 0.64 -19.31 -24.12
N PRO A 254 0.14 -19.56 -25.34
CA PRO A 254 0.09 -18.54 -26.38
C PRO A 254 -0.62 -17.26 -25.94
N GLU A 255 -1.66 -17.40 -25.13
CA GLU A 255 -2.53 -16.32 -24.67
C GLU A 255 -2.15 -15.72 -23.31
N GLY A 256 -1.08 -16.18 -22.65
CA GLY A 256 -0.74 -15.72 -21.31
C GLY A 256 0.23 -16.62 -20.54
N TRP A 257 0.36 -16.36 -19.25
CA TRP A 257 1.07 -17.24 -18.33
C TRP A 257 0.39 -17.30 -16.97
N THR A 258 0.66 -18.39 -16.26
CA THR A 258 0.19 -18.59 -14.88
C THR A 258 1.37 -18.84 -13.96
N ALA A 259 1.27 -18.40 -12.70
CA ALA A 259 2.22 -18.72 -11.64
C ALA A 259 1.48 -19.11 -10.35
N GLY A 260 1.99 -20.12 -9.66
CA GLY A 260 1.54 -20.50 -8.32
C GLY A 260 2.74 -20.58 -7.38
N VAL A 261 2.68 -19.86 -6.27
CA VAL A 261 3.80 -19.73 -5.33
C VAL A 261 3.33 -19.99 -3.90
N VAL A 262 3.99 -20.93 -3.22
CA VAL A 262 3.89 -21.16 -1.79
C VAL A 262 5.27 -20.95 -1.19
N TYR A 263 5.41 -19.99 -0.28
CA TYR A 263 6.72 -19.62 0.26
C TYR A 263 7.30 -20.74 1.12
N SER A 264 6.50 -21.29 2.03
CA SER A 264 6.87 -22.48 2.80
C SER A 264 5.69 -23.33 3.24
N PHE A 265 5.80 -24.66 3.05
CA PHE A 265 4.80 -25.62 3.54
C PHE A 265 4.89 -25.85 5.05
N THR A 266 6.08 -25.67 5.64
CA THR A 266 6.31 -25.85 7.08
C THR A 266 6.16 -24.55 7.87
N GLY A 267 5.96 -23.43 7.17
CA GLY A 267 5.96 -22.08 7.74
C GLY A 267 7.37 -21.52 7.93
N GLY A 268 7.44 -20.23 8.28
CA GLY A 268 8.69 -19.52 8.60
C GLY A 268 9.21 -18.59 7.51
N ALA A 269 8.77 -18.75 6.26
CA ALA A 269 8.99 -17.78 5.19
C ALA A 269 7.72 -16.96 4.97
N VAL A 270 7.84 -15.64 5.11
CA VAL A 270 6.77 -14.67 4.85
C VAL A 270 7.32 -13.48 4.07
N LEU A 271 6.46 -12.79 3.34
CA LEU A 271 6.80 -11.57 2.63
C LEU A 271 5.68 -10.54 2.80
N ALA A 272 6.04 -9.32 3.17
CA ALA A 272 5.12 -8.20 3.29
C ALA A 272 5.27 -7.26 2.08
N PHE A 273 4.19 -6.56 1.71
CA PHE A 273 4.15 -5.69 0.52
C PHE A 273 3.76 -4.24 0.84
N PRO A 274 4.51 -3.51 1.69
CA PRO A 274 4.17 -2.14 2.11
C PRO A 274 4.20 -1.11 0.96
N SER A 275 4.83 -1.46 -0.16
CA SER A 275 4.79 -0.72 -1.42
C SER A 275 4.86 -1.70 -2.59
N ALA A 276 4.60 -1.22 -3.81
CA ALA A 276 4.73 -2.02 -5.02
C ALA A 276 6.11 -2.67 -5.08
N THR A 277 6.10 -4.00 -5.01
CA THR A 277 7.30 -4.85 -4.97
C THR A 277 7.25 -5.82 -6.13
N THR A 278 8.28 -5.84 -6.96
CA THR A 278 8.40 -6.79 -8.07
C THR A 278 8.58 -8.21 -7.53
N VAL A 279 7.68 -9.12 -7.93
CA VAL A 279 7.71 -10.53 -7.54
C VAL A 279 7.96 -11.46 -8.72
N ILE A 280 7.68 -10.98 -9.95
CA ILE A 280 7.92 -11.69 -11.20
C ILE A 280 8.44 -10.69 -12.24
N SER A 281 9.42 -11.08 -13.04
CA SER A 281 9.78 -10.40 -14.28
C SER A 281 9.53 -11.35 -15.46
N VAL A 282 8.71 -10.90 -16.41
CA VAL A 282 8.26 -11.71 -17.55
C VAL A 282 8.93 -11.21 -18.82
N ASP A 283 9.60 -12.10 -19.54
CA ASP A 283 10.17 -11.81 -20.84
C ASP A 283 9.11 -12.07 -21.92
N TYR A 284 8.96 -11.14 -22.85
CA TYR A 284 8.07 -11.21 -23.99
C TYR A 284 8.84 -11.04 -25.28
N GLU A 285 8.36 -11.70 -26.34
CA GLU A 285 8.75 -11.45 -27.72
C GLU A 285 7.50 -11.19 -28.58
N THR A 286 7.70 -10.70 -29.80
CA THR A 286 6.61 -10.55 -30.78
C THR A 286 5.94 -11.90 -31.06
N GLY A 287 4.61 -11.92 -31.13
CA GLY A 287 3.78 -13.11 -31.38
C GLY A 287 3.89 -13.58 -32.84
N GLY A 288 5.08 -14.04 -33.22
CA GLY A 288 5.49 -14.21 -34.62
C GLY A 288 6.30 -13.01 -35.11
N SER A 289 6.10 -12.63 -36.38
CA SER A 289 6.78 -11.51 -37.00
C SER A 289 5.81 -10.37 -37.28
N MET A 290 6.15 -9.17 -36.83
CA MET A 290 5.49 -7.91 -37.18
C MET A 290 5.94 -7.35 -38.54
N ALA A 291 6.53 -8.18 -39.42
CA ALA A 291 7.06 -7.74 -40.70
C ALA A 291 5.95 -7.12 -41.58
N GLY A 292 6.28 -5.99 -42.20
CA GLY A 292 5.35 -5.17 -42.97
C GLY A 292 4.43 -4.26 -42.14
N ASN A 293 4.51 -4.29 -40.81
CA ASN A 293 3.81 -3.33 -39.96
C ASN A 293 4.68 -2.08 -39.75
N GLU A 294 4.31 -0.97 -40.41
CA GLU A 294 4.97 0.34 -40.30
C GLU A 294 4.31 1.29 -39.28
N ASP A 295 3.18 0.89 -38.68
CA ASP A 295 2.36 1.74 -37.79
C ASP A 295 2.57 1.40 -36.30
N GLY A 296 3.11 0.21 -35.99
CA GLY A 296 3.25 -0.31 -34.64
C GLY A 296 2.01 -1.02 -34.11
N ALA A 297 2.05 -1.38 -32.84
CA ALA A 297 0.93 -1.97 -32.11
C ALA A 297 1.06 -1.76 -30.60
N ILE A 298 -0.04 -1.94 -29.87
CA ILE A 298 -0.03 -2.01 -28.41
C ILE A 298 -0.55 -3.38 -28.02
N ALA A 299 0.31 -4.20 -27.41
CA ALA A 299 -0.10 -5.46 -26.83
C ALA A 299 -0.67 -5.21 -25.43
N SER A 300 -1.86 -5.73 -25.15
CA SER A 300 -2.49 -5.61 -23.82
C SER A 300 -2.08 -6.75 -22.91
N LEU A 301 -1.75 -6.44 -21.65
CA LEU A 301 -1.53 -7.41 -20.58
C LEU A 301 -2.67 -7.31 -19.57
N THR A 302 -3.52 -8.33 -19.50
CA THR A 302 -4.76 -8.29 -18.73
C THR A 302 -4.82 -9.43 -17.73
N TRP A 303 -5.11 -9.10 -16.48
CA TRP A 303 -5.30 -10.12 -15.44
C TRP A 303 -6.50 -11.01 -15.76
N ASP A 304 -6.32 -12.33 -15.57
CA ASP A 304 -7.33 -13.34 -15.92
C ASP A 304 -7.36 -14.46 -14.87
N ASP A 305 -8.49 -14.57 -14.16
CA ASP A 305 -8.74 -15.64 -13.18
C ASP A 305 -9.14 -16.98 -13.81
N GLY A 306 -9.34 -17.01 -15.12
CA GLY A 306 -9.74 -18.16 -15.92
C GLY A 306 -8.58 -18.87 -16.64
N LEU A 307 -7.38 -18.31 -16.60
CA LEU A 307 -6.23 -18.80 -17.36
C LEU A 307 -5.65 -20.08 -16.74
N GLY A 308 -5.29 -21.04 -17.60
CA GLY A 308 -4.71 -22.34 -17.20
C GLY A 308 -5.75 -23.46 -17.04
N SER A 309 -5.26 -24.69 -16.83
CA SER A 309 -6.10 -25.87 -16.57
C SER A 309 -5.51 -26.74 -15.45
N PRO A 310 -6.06 -26.72 -14.22
CA PRO A 310 -7.20 -25.89 -13.78
C PRO A 310 -6.89 -24.39 -13.82
N ALA A 311 -7.95 -23.57 -13.91
CA ALA A 311 -7.81 -22.11 -13.91
C ALA A 311 -7.14 -21.61 -12.62
N VAL A 312 -6.25 -20.63 -12.78
CA VAL A 312 -5.46 -20.05 -11.69
C VAL A 312 -6.06 -18.70 -11.31
N ALA A 313 -6.61 -18.60 -10.10
CA ALA A 313 -7.15 -17.35 -9.57
C ALA A 313 -6.04 -16.39 -9.13
N ASN A 314 -6.27 -15.08 -9.25
CA ASN A 314 -5.38 -14.04 -8.77
C ASN A 314 -5.62 -13.75 -7.28
N VAL A 315 -4.87 -14.44 -6.42
CA VAL A 315 -5.04 -14.35 -4.96
C VAL A 315 -3.72 -14.29 -4.20
N VAL A 316 -3.71 -13.51 -3.12
CA VAL A 316 -2.64 -13.48 -2.11
C VAL A 316 -3.06 -14.32 -0.91
N VAL A 317 -2.12 -15.08 -0.34
CA VAL A 317 -2.38 -15.88 0.87
C VAL A 317 -1.93 -15.11 2.11
N VAL A 318 -2.87 -14.86 3.03
CA VAL A 318 -2.63 -14.19 4.32
C VAL A 318 -3.30 -14.97 5.45
N GLY A 319 -2.53 -15.30 6.49
CA GLY A 319 -3.03 -16.12 7.60
C GLY A 319 -3.57 -17.49 7.19
N GLY A 320 -3.14 -18.01 6.02
CA GLY A 320 -3.66 -19.24 5.42
C GLY A 320 -4.98 -19.11 4.65
N GLY A 321 -5.59 -17.91 4.62
CA GLY A 321 -6.74 -17.58 3.77
C GLY A 321 -6.30 -17.00 2.42
N SER A 322 -7.13 -17.17 1.39
CA SER A 322 -6.90 -16.60 0.06
C SER A 322 -7.72 -15.32 -0.13
N LEU A 323 -7.05 -14.22 -0.42
CA LEU A 323 -7.63 -12.90 -0.68
C LEU A 323 -7.47 -12.54 -2.15
N THR A 324 -8.56 -12.14 -2.81
CA THR A 324 -8.52 -11.67 -4.20
C THR A 324 -7.78 -10.34 -4.30
N ALA A 325 -6.87 -10.22 -5.24
CA ALA A 325 -6.17 -8.96 -5.50
C ALA A 325 -6.99 -8.07 -6.46
N ALA A 326 -6.98 -6.76 -6.20
CA ALA A 326 -7.33 -5.76 -7.19
C ALA A 326 -6.34 -5.81 -8.36
N GLN A 327 -6.82 -5.58 -9.58
CA GLN A 327 -6.05 -5.84 -10.80
C GLN A 327 -5.80 -4.54 -11.56
N SER A 328 -4.53 -4.22 -11.80
CA SER A 328 -4.08 -3.15 -12.68
C SER A 328 -3.39 -3.74 -13.89
N ASN A 329 -4.04 -3.62 -15.05
CA ASN A 329 -3.53 -4.11 -16.32
C ASN A 329 -2.29 -3.34 -16.78
N GLY A 330 -1.51 -3.96 -17.65
CA GLY A 330 -0.31 -3.40 -18.26
C GLY A 330 -0.40 -3.41 -19.79
N SER A 331 0.66 -2.97 -20.44
CA SER A 331 0.76 -2.96 -21.90
C SER A 331 2.19 -2.95 -22.39
N ILE A 332 2.40 -3.43 -23.61
CA ILE A 332 3.68 -3.36 -24.32
C ILE A 332 3.45 -2.56 -25.61
N ALA A 333 4.12 -1.42 -25.75
CA ALA A 333 4.13 -0.65 -26.98
C ALA A 333 5.19 -1.23 -27.94
N LEU A 334 4.76 -1.70 -29.10
CA LEU A 334 5.62 -2.17 -30.18
C LEU A 334 5.74 -1.04 -31.21
N ASN A 335 6.93 -0.44 -31.28
CA ASN A 335 7.17 0.71 -32.14
C ASN A 335 8.02 0.29 -33.35
N PRO A 336 7.59 0.62 -34.58
CA PRO A 336 8.39 0.36 -35.76
C PRO A 336 9.59 1.30 -35.77
N VAL A 337 10.75 0.73 -36.05
CA VAL A 337 12.04 1.38 -36.03
C VAL A 337 12.66 1.17 -37.41
N VAL A 338 12.66 2.22 -38.23
CA VAL A 338 13.26 2.17 -39.57
C VAL A 338 14.75 2.47 -39.47
N THR A 339 15.57 1.45 -39.65
CA THR A 339 17.01 1.61 -39.87
C THR A 339 17.26 1.87 -41.36
N SER A 340 18.30 2.64 -41.67
CA SER A 340 18.63 2.98 -43.06
C SER A 340 19.65 2.01 -43.64
N ASP A 341 19.53 1.66 -44.92
CA ASP A 341 20.56 0.88 -45.63
C ASP A 341 21.85 1.69 -45.78
N TRP A 342 22.99 1.03 -45.61
CA TRP A 342 24.32 1.65 -45.72
C TRP A 342 25.36 0.69 -46.30
N ILE A 343 26.55 1.23 -46.60
CA ILE A 343 27.71 0.47 -47.08
C ILE A 343 28.89 0.72 -46.12
N ARG A 344 29.54 -0.35 -45.65
CA ARG A 344 30.70 -0.24 -44.77
C ARG A 344 31.88 0.40 -45.47
N GLY A 345 32.43 1.45 -44.86
CA GLY A 345 33.49 2.29 -45.40
C GLY A 345 33.02 3.40 -46.34
N ASP A 346 31.70 3.59 -46.54
CA ASP A 346 31.10 4.72 -47.30
C ASP A 346 30.80 5.87 -46.33
N ALA A 347 31.85 6.53 -45.85
CA ALA A 347 31.78 7.56 -44.81
C ALA A 347 31.16 8.87 -45.35
N ASN A 348 31.39 9.18 -46.63
CA ASN A 348 30.81 10.39 -47.25
C ASN A 348 29.41 10.17 -47.83
N SER A 349 28.88 8.94 -47.72
CA SER A 349 27.54 8.55 -48.17
C SER A 349 27.30 8.76 -49.67
N ASP A 350 28.33 8.53 -50.51
CA ASP A 350 28.27 8.65 -51.97
C ASP A 350 28.04 7.31 -52.70
N SER A 351 27.75 6.26 -51.93
CA SER A 351 27.55 4.87 -52.37
C SER A 351 28.79 4.21 -52.98
N VAL A 352 29.98 4.83 -52.89
CA VAL A 352 31.22 4.32 -53.50
C VAL A 352 32.38 4.40 -52.52
N VAL A 353 32.69 3.30 -51.85
CA VAL A 353 33.88 3.19 -50.98
C VAL A 353 35.16 3.45 -51.77
N ASN A 354 35.84 4.59 -51.59
CA ASN A 354 37.03 5.00 -52.31
C ASN A 354 37.94 5.92 -51.44
N ILE A 355 38.84 6.69 -52.08
CA ILE A 355 39.73 7.61 -51.36
C ILE A 355 38.97 8.82 -50.77
N GLY A 356 37.79 9.14 -51.29
CA GLY A 356 36.88 10.14 -50.77
C GLY A 356 36.48 9.87 -49.33
N ASP A 357 36.15 8.62 -49.01
CA ASP A 357 35.81 8.18 -47.64
C ASP A 357 36.97 8.29 -46.68
N VAL A 358 38.16 7.91 -47.14
CA VAL A 358 39.40 8.06 -46.37
C VAL A 358 39.63 9.52 -45.99
N ILE A 359 39.46 10.43 -46.94
CA ILE A 359 39.62 11.86 -46.70
C ILE A 359 38.52 12.36 -45.75
N TRP A 360 37.29 11.87 -45.90
CA TRP A 360 36.16 12.22 -45.06
C TRP A 360 36.39 11.82 -43.59
N MET A 361 36.69 10.54 -43.32
CA MET A 361 37.00 10.03 -41.96
C MET A 361 38.14 10.79 -41.30
N ILE A 362 39.25 11.03 -42.03
CA ILE A 362 40.38 11.81 -41.48
C ILE A 362 39.96 13.26 -41.18
N SER A 363 39.12 13.85 -42.03
CA SER A 363 38.62 15.21 -41.80
C SER A 363 37.71 15.29 -40.58
N GLU A 364 36.83 14.31 -40.42
CA GLU A 364 35.94 14.19 -39.27
C GLU A 364 36.74 14.06 -37.96
N LEU A 365 37.71 13.14 -37.93
CA LEU A 365 38.53 12.86 -36.74
C LEU A 365 39.47 14.01 -36.33
N PHE A 366 40.11 14.70 -37.29
CA PHE A 366 41.25 15.57 -36.98
C PHE A 366 41.07 17.05 -37.34
N THR A 367 40.16 17.39 -38.26
CA THR A 367 40.02 18.77 -38.75
C THR A 367 38.68 19.39 -38.43
N GLY A 368 37.80 18.68 -37.71
CA GLY A 368 36.45 19.13 -37.39
C GLY A 368 35.58 19.25 -38.64
N GLY A 369 35.77 18.32 -39.58
CA GLY A 369 34.93 18.19 -40.78
C GLY A 369 33.47 17.91 -40.44
N ALA A 370 32.61 17.89 -41.46
CA ALA A 370 31.22 17.46 -41.28
C ALA A 370 31.19 16.01 -40.77
N ALA A 371 30.32 15.72 -39.81
CA ALA A 371 30.12 14.37 -39.32
C ALA A 371 29.52 13.50 -40.43
N SER A 372 29.85 12.22 -40.42
CA SER A 372 29.26 11.23 -41.33
C SER A 372 27.76 11.11 -41.06
N SER A 373 26.94 11.13 -42.12
CA SER A 373 25.47 10.99 -41.97
C SER A 373 25.03 9.59 -41.53
N CYS A 374 25.95 8.62 -41.65
CA CYS A 374 25.84 7.27 -41.15
C CYS A 374 27.13 6.97 -40.38
N SER A 375 27.08 7.04 -39.06
CA SER A 375 28.27 6.93 -38.21
C SER A 375 28.86 5.53 -38.21
N ILE A 376 28.01 4.50 -38.27
CA ILE A 376 28.40 3.09 -38.37
C ILE A 376 29.09 2.76 -39.70
N SER A 377 28.89 3.55 -40.77
CA SER A 377 29.61 3.34 -42.04
C SER A 377 31.08 3.70 -41.95
N SER A 378 31.45 4.56 -41.01
CA SER A 378 32.83 5.02 -40.80
C SER A 378 33.66 4.07 -39.92
N ASP A 379 33.03 3.11 -39.22
CA ASP A 379 33.72 1.95 -38.63
C ASP A 379 33.96 0.90 -39.74
N ALA A 380 35.02 1.13 -40.51
CA ALA A 380 35.33 0.35 -41.70
C ALA A 380 35.98 -1.00 -41.36
N ASN A 381 36.62 -1.13 -40.20
CA ASN A 381 37.29 -2.36 -39.77
C ASN A 381 36.44 -3.23 -38.83
N ASP A 382 35.25 -2.77 -38.43
CA ASP A 382 34.28 -3.45 -37.58
C ASP A 382 34.83 -3.76 -36.17
N ASP A 383 35.60 -2.84 -35.60
CA ASP A 383 36.14 -2.97 -34.24
C ASP A 383 35.33 -2.22 -33.17
N GLY A 384 34.24 -1.55 -33.58
CA GLY A 384 33.32 -0.81 -32.73
C GLY A 384 33.79 0.61 -32.41
N SER A 385 34.87 1.09 -33.03
CA SER A 385 35.42 2.43 -32.83
C SER A 385 35.71 3.12 -34.15
N HIS A 386 35.33 4.39 -34.29
CA HIS A 386 35.79 5.23 -35.40
C HIS A 386 37.12 5.89 -35.00
N ASP A 387 38.23 5.39 -35.54
CA ASP A 387 39.58 5.94 -35.33
C ASP A 387 40.48 5.90 -36.58
N LEU A 388 41.81 5.96 -36.42
CA LEU A 388 42.76 5.91 -37.55
C LEU A 388 42.83 4.54 -38.23
N GLY A 389 42.34 3.49 -37.56
CA GLY A 389 42.18 2.14 -38.06
C GLY A 389 41.31 2.11 -39.31
N ASP A 390 40.19 2.84 -39.31
CA ASP A 390 39.20 2.84 -40.39
C ASP A 390 39.71 3.37 -41.73
N PRO A 391 40.25 4.61 -41.83
CA PRO A 391 40.83 5.09 -43.08
C PRO A 391 42.01 4.22 -43.51
N SER A 392 42.79 3.67 -42.57
CA SER A 392 43.87 2.75 -42.91
C SER A 392 43.35 1.44 -43.50
N TYR A 393 42.20 0.94 -43.03
CA TYR A 393 41.57 -0.28 -43.49
C TYR A 393 41.02 -0.11 -44.91
N VAL A 394 40.32 1.00 -45.19
CA VAL A 394 39.84 1.33 -46.53
C VAL A 394 41.00 1.48 -47.52
N ILE A 395 42.11 2.12 -47.14
CA ILE A 395 43.32 2.21 -47.99
C ILE A 395 43.89 0.82 -48.29
N GLN A 396 44.03 -0.02 -47.26
CA GLN A 396 44.60 -1.36 -47.41
C GLN A 396 43.76 -2.20 -48.38
N TYR A 397 42.44 -2.19 -48.22
CA TYR A 397 41.52 -2.89 -49.10
C TYR A 397 41.59 -2.37 -50.55
N ARG A 398 41.46 -1.05 -50.76
CA ARG A 398 41.33 -0.47 -52.11
C ARG A 398 42.63 -0.40 -52.92
N PHE A 399 43.78 -0.26 -52.26
CA PHE A 399 45.05 0.03 -52.95
C PHE A 399 46.14 -1.02 -52.77
N ILE A 400 46.08 -1.83 -51.71
CA ILE A 400 47.18 -2.73 -51.32
C ILE A 400 46.73 -4.21 -51.34
N GLY A 401 45.47 -4.48 -51.67
CA GLY A 401 44.92 -5.85 -51.75
C GLY A 401 44.67 -6.48 -50.38
N GLY A 402 44.32 -5.66 -49.39
CA GLY A 402 43.89 -6.10 -48.07
C GLY A 402 42.54 -6.84 -48.07
N PRO A 403 42.12 -7.35 -46.89
CA PRO A 403 40.85 -8.06 -46.75
C PRO A 403 39.67 -7.15 -47.12
N MET A 404 38.62 -7.76 -47.66
CA MET A 404 37.36 -7.08 -47.95
C MET A 404 36.64 -6.72 -46.64
N PRO A 405 36.03 -5.51 -46.51
CA PRO A 405 35.18 -5.18 -45.38
C PRO A 405 34.07 -6.22 -45.19
N VAL A 406 33.70 -6.45 -43.92
CA VAL A 406 32.58 -7.32 -43.58
C VAL A 406 31.25 -6.65 -43.98
N ALA A 407 30.16 -7.42 -43.94
CA ALA A 407 28.84 -6.89 -44.26
C ALA A 407 28.50 -5.64 -43.41
N PRO A 408 27.79 -4.64 -43.97
CA PRO A 408 27.23 -4.60 -45.32
C PRO A 408 28.21 -4.01 -46.35
N PHE A 409 28.83 -4.87 -47.17
CA PHE A 409 29.77 -4.51 -48.24
C PHE A 409 29.84 -5.66 -49.28
N PRO A 410 29.96 -5.44 -50.60
CA PRO A 410 30.13 -4.17 -51.31
C PRO A 410 28.80 -3.51 -51.69
N GLY A 411 27.69 -4.16 -51.35
CA GLY A 411 26.34 -3.66 -51.57
C GLY A 411 25.72 -3.18 -50.27
N CYS A 412 24.61 -2.49 -50.45
CA CYS A 412 23.77 -1.99 -49.38
C CYS A 412 23.18 -3.10 -48.53
N GLY A 413 23.07 -2.83 -47.24
CA GLY A 413 22.33 -3.67 -46.32
C GLY A 413 22.32 -3.10 -44.92
N GLN A 414 21.72 -3.87 -44.03
CA GLN A 414 21.64 -3.63 -42.60
C GLN A 414 22.42 -4.73 -41.86
N VAL A 415 22.75 -4.48 -40.60
CA VAL A 415 23.41 -5.45 -39.72
C VAL A 415 22.64 -5.60 -38.42
N ASP A 416 22.82 -6.74 -37.77
CA ASP A 416 22.25 -7.00 -36.44
C ASP A 416 22.77 -5.96 -35.43
N GLY A 417 21.85 -5.39 -34.65
CA GLY A 417 22.17 -4.38 -33.64
C GLY A 417 22.22 -2.94 -34.13
N GLN A 418 21.96 -2.68 -35.42
CA GLN A 418 21.82 -1.32 -35.95
C GLN A 418 20.61 -0.60 -35.32
N THR A 419 20.78 0.67 -34.96
CA THR A 419 19.72 1.55 -34.47
C THR A 419 19.44 2.68 -35.48
N PRO A 420 18.29 3.38 -35.40
CA PRO A 420 18.01 4.54 -36.28
C PRO A 420 19.01 5.68 -36.13
N GLU A 421 19.58 5.84 -34.93
CA GLU A 421 20.54 6.90 -34.64
C GLU A 421 21.87 6.68 -35.37
N ASP A 422 22.16 5.46 -35.80
CA ASP A 422 23.39 5.14 -36.52
C ASP A 422 23.45 5.88 -37.86
N CYS A 423 22.32 6.04 -38.56
CA CYS A 423 22.26 6.65 -39.89
C CYS A 423 21.03 7.54 -40.07
N GLU A 424 21.26 8.84 -40.32
CA GLU A 424 20.23 9.86 -40.55
C GLU A 424 19.38 9.58 -41.82
N GLY A 425 19.91 8.76 -42.74
CA GLY A 425 19.22 8.33 -43.94
C GLY A 425 20.02 7.26 -44.68
N SER A 426 19.39 6.68 -45.71
CA SER A 426 20.05 5.68 -46.56
C SER A 426 21.12 6.34 -47.43
N SER A 427 22.38 5.90 -47.32
CA SER A 427 23.43 6.26 -48.30
C SER A 427 23.26 5.48 -49.61
N CYS A 428 22.34 4.52 -49.61
CA CYS A 428 22.02 3.62 -50.69
C CYS A 428 20.91 4.19 -51.56
N SER A 429 21.31 5.03 -52.51
CA SER A 429 20.43 5.56 -53.56
C SER A 429 20.56 4.71 -54.83
N GLY A 430 19.46 4.15 -55.33
CA GLY A 430 19.36 3.58 -56.68
C GLY A 430 19.08 4.65 -57.73
#